data_AF-A0A538NMU5-F1
#
_entry.id   AF-A0A538NMU5-F1
#
_cell.length_a   1.000
_cell.length_b   1.000
_cell.length_c   1.000
_cell.angle_alpha   90.00
_cell.angle_beta   90.00
_cell.angle_gamma   90.00
#
_symmetry.space_group_name_H-M   'P 1'
#
loop_
_entity.id
_entity.type
_entity.pdbx_description
1 polymer ?
#
loop_
_entity_poly.entity_id
_entity_poly.type
_entity_poly.pdbx_seq_one_letter_code
_entity_poly.pdbx_strand_id
1 'polypeptide(L)'
;MLLTGCSGVESTDNHGYGYAYDLSSPDGTRLRNLPGSLELSQADFEDLIAEPYRATEKCAQIVTGGPLVVAVIMDETGYATIGRGNTFLDTGLIRATPQSILDSRYYAGNPATGRLAGTSTLRHEFIHYLLAVSGFPEDLNASHQSPLFKECSGL
;
A
#
# COMPACT_ATOMS: atom_id res chain seq x y z
N MET A 1 -36.60 8.84 -3.43
CA MET A 1 -35.54 7.91 -3.87
C MET A 1 -34.31 8.22 -3.03
N LEU A 2 -34.08 7.46 -1.96
CA LEU A 2 -32.79 7.50 -1.25
C LEU A 2 -31.86 6.52 -1.98
N LEU A 3 -30.74 7.03 -2.47
CA LEU A 3 -29.63 6.20 -2.94
C LEU A 3 -28.98 5.57 -1.70
N THR A 4 -29.37 4.32 -1.43
CA THR A 4 -28.74 3.44 -0.47
C THR A 4 -27.25 3.37 -0.83
N GLY A 5 -26.41 3.96 0.03
CA GLY A 5 -24.97 3.85 -0.11
C GLY A 5 -24.59 2.37 -0.17
N CYS A 6 -23.77 2.01 -1.15
CA CYS A 6 -23.07 0.75 -1.15
C CYS A 6 -22.16 0.74 0.09
N SER A 7 -22.68 0.26 1.22
CA SER A 7 -21.86 -0.16 2.34
C SER A 7 -21.11 -1.39 1.87
N GLY A 8 -19.92 -1.16 1.30
CA GLY A 8 -18.90 -2.20 1.24
C GLY A 8 -18.78 -2.74 2.66
N VAL A 9 -18.95 -4.04 2.82
CA VAL A 9 -18.73 -4.70 4.11
C VAL A 9 -17.29 -4.38 4.48
N GLU A 10 -17.09 -3.49 5.47
CA GLU A 10 -15.77 -3.27 6.04
C GLU A 10 -15.32 -4.63 6.57
N SER A 11 -14.33 -5.23 5.92
CA SER A 11 -13.78 -6.49 6.36
C SER A 11 -13.31 -6.32 7.80
N THR A 12 -13.89 -7.09 8.74
CA THR A 12 -13.60 -7.02 10.18
C THR A 12 -12.30 -7.75 10.57
N ASP A 13 -11.63 -8.41 9.62
CA ASP A 13 -10.34 -9.06 9.84
C ASP A 13 -9.19 -8.09 9.54
N ASN A 14 -8.59 -7.54 10.60
CA ASN A 14 -7.41 -6.67 10.51
C ASN A 14 -6.11 -7.41 10.88
N HIS A 15 -6.12 -8.74 10.91
CA HIS A 15 -4.98 -9.60 11.24
C HIS A 15 -4.30 -9.25 12.58
N GLY A 16 -5.08 -8.76 13.56
CA GLY A 16 -4.59 -8.36 14.88
C GLY A 16 -3.98 -6.95 14.92
N TYR A 17 -3.99 -6.22 13.80
CA TYR A 17 -3.43 -4.88 13.71
C TYR A 17 -4.44 -3.77 13.98
N GLY A 18 -5.73 -4.02 14.21
CA GLY A 18 -6.73 -2.97 14.48
C GLY A 18 -7.01 -2.01 13.30
N TYR A 19 -7.98 -1.10 13.47
CA TYR A 19 -8.32 -0.05 12.48
C TYR A 19 -7.81 1.35 12.83
N ALA A 20 -7.16 1.50 14.00
CA ALA A 20 -6.57 2.77 14.39
C ALA A 20 -5.39 3.10 13.46
N TYR A 21 -5.28 4.38 13.12
CA TYR A 21 -4.24 4.95 12.29
C TYR A 21 -3.67 6.19 12.99
N ASP A 22 -2.38 6.43 12.77
CA ASP A 22 -1.63 7.54 13.37
C ASP A 22 -1.62 8.75 12.42
N LEU A 23 -1.53 8.48 11.11
CA LEU A 23 -1.53 9.50 10.06
C LEU A 23 -2.56 9.16 8.99
N SER A 24 -3.08 10.18 8.33
CA SER A 24 -4.02 10.04 7.22
C SER A 24 -3.91 11.19 6.24
N SER A 25 -4.22 10.93 4.98
CA SER A 25 -4.36 11.95 3.93
C SER A 25 -5.83 12.30 3.70
N PRO A 26 -6.14 13.46 3.09
CA PRO A 26 -7.52 13.88 2.81
C PRO A 26 -8.33 12.91 1.93
N ASP A 27 -7.66 12.09 1.13
CA ASP A 27 -8.26 11.06 0.26
C ASP A 27 -8.58 9.74 0.98
N GLY A 28 -8.23 9.62 2.28
CA GLY A 28 -8.55 8.46 3.09
C GLY A 28 -7.47 7.38 3.15
N THR A 29 -6.29 7.60 2.56
CA THR A 29 -5.11 6.74 2.80
C THR A 29 -4.68 6.89 4.25
N ARG A 30 -4.39 5.78 4.93
CA ARG A 30 -4.08 5.73 6.36
C ARG A 30 -2.75 5.03 6.60
N LEU A 31 -2.01 5.49 7.60
CA LEU A 31 -0.81 4.85 8.11
C LEU A 31 -0.99 4.47 9.58
N ARG A 32 -0.51 3.29 9.92
CA ARG A 32 -0.30 2.86 11.30
C ARG A 32 1.19 2.60 11.55
N ASN A 33 1.78 3.37 12.44
CA ASN A 33 3.13 3.17 12.93
C ASN A 33 3.09 2.21 14.13
N LEU A 34 3.64 1.01 13.98
CA LEU A 34 3.75 0.12 15.14
C LEU A 34 4.89 0.60 16.05
N PRO A 35 4.72 0.58 17.38
CA PRO A 35 5.76 0.98 18.31
C PRO A 35 7.07 0.24 18.08
N GLY A 36 8.19 0.98 18.11
CA GLY A 36 9.51 0.40 17.83
C GLY A 36 9.70 0.01 16.37
N SER A 37 9.01 0.66 15.43
CA SER A 37 9.26 0.56 13.98
C SER A 37 9.78 1.89 13.41
N LEU A 38 9.70 2.08 12.08
CA LEU A 38 10.03 3.36 11.45
C LEU A 38 8.90 4.36 11.73
N GLU A 39 9.16 5.32 12.63
CA GLU A 39 8.23 6.42 12.90
C GLU A 39 8.31 7.45 11.78
N LEU A 40 7.19 7.64 11.08
CA LEU A 40 7.06 8.65 10.02
C LEU A 40 6.39 9.91 10.55
N SER A 41 6.87 11.08 10.11
CA SER A 41 6.11 12.32 10.24
C SER A 41 4.97 12.40 9.21
N GLN A 42 4.06 13.37 9.33
CA GLN A 42 3.03 13.61 8.30
C GLN A 42 3.65 13.89 6.93
N ALA A 43 4.78 14.62 6.89
CA ALA A 43 5.47 14.90 5.62
C ALA A 43 6.06 13.65 5.00
N ASP A 44 6.68 12.78 5.82
CA ASP A 44 7.23 11.50 5.33
C ASP A 44 6.12 10.55 4.87
N PHE A 45 4.99 10.50 5.59
CA PHE A 45 3.82 9.72 5.17
C PHE A 45 3.28 10.19 3.81
N GLU A 46 3.18 11.51 3.61
CA GLU A 46 2.68 12.07 2.36
C GLU A 46 3.61 11.73 1.18
N ASP A 47 4.92 11.94 1.34
CA ASP A 47 5.95 11.70 0.31
C ASP A 47 6.15 10.21 0.02
N LEU A 48 6.16 9.36 1.06
CA LEU A 48 6.54 7.94 0.94
C LEU A 48 5.35 7.01 0.79
N ILE A 49 4.11 7.44 1.06
CA ILE A 49 2.96 6.53 1.01
C ILE A 49 1.83 7.14 0.20
N ALA A 50 1.30 8.30 0.61
CA ALA A 50 0.10 8.86 0.01
C ALA A 50 0.32 9.30 -1.45
N GLU A 51 1.42 10.01 -1.76
CA GLU A 51 1.76 10.40 -3.12
C GLU A 51 2.05 9.20 -4.04
N PRO A 52 2.90 8.22 -3.64
CA PRO A 52 3.08 6.99 -4.40
C PRO A 52 1.78 6.24 -4.67
N TYR A 53 0.89 6.14 -3.68
CA TYR A 53 -0.42 5.49 -3.79
C TYR A 53 -1.31 6.20 -4.82
N ARG A 54 -1.50 7.52 -4.71
CA ARG A 54 -2.27 8.30 -5.69
C ARG A 54 -1.70 8.19 -7.10
N ALA A 55 -0.38 8.16 -7.23
CA ALA A 55 0.26 7.97 -8.54
C ALA A 55 -0.03 6.56 -9.11
N THR A 56 -0.13 5.54 -8.26
CA THR A 56 -0.54 4.18 -8.65
C THR A 56 -2.03 4.13 -9.00
N GLU A 57 -2.92 4.75 -8.23
CA GLU A 57 -4.35 4.89 -8.56
C GLU A 57 -4.55 5.55 -9.93
N LYS A 58 -3.84 6.65 -10.17
CA LYS A 58 -3.89 7.38 -11.45
C LYS A 58 -3.41 6.52 -12.62
N CYS A 59 -2.36 5.73 -12.43
CA CYS A 59 -1.86 4.81 -13.46
C CYS A 59 -2.89 3.70 -13.75
N ALA A 60 -3.42 3.08 -12.69
CA ALA A 60 -4.39 1.99 -12.80
C ALA A 60 -5.76 2.45 -13.30
N GLN A 61 -6.05 3.76 -13.23
CA GLN A 61 -7.37 4.34 -13.44
C GLN A 61 -8.45 3.74 -12.51
N ILE A 62 -8.03 3.32 -11.32
CA ILE A 62 -8.90 2.81 -10.25
C ILE A 62 -8.76 3.79 -9.09
N VAL A 63 -9.82 4.53 -8.79
CA VAL A 63 -9.85 5.50 -7.69
C VAL A 63 -10.65 4.91 -6.54
N THR A 64 -10.09 4.91 -5.34
CA THR A 64 -10.74 4.38 -4.14
C THR A 64 -10.79 5.45 -3.06
N GLY A 65 -11.84 5.44 -2.21
CA GLY A 65 -12.04 6.41 -1.14
C GLY A 65 -11.67 5.90 0.26
N GLY A 66 -10.93 4.80 0.36
CA GLY A 66 -10.58 4.10 1.61
C GLY A 66 -11.06 2.63 1.64
N PRO A 67 -10.59 1.79 2.58
CA PRO A 67 -9.84 2.10 3.81
C PRO A 67 -8.38 1.59 3.78
N LEU A 68 -7.60 1.90 2.74
CA LEU A 68 -6.21 1.43 2.68
C LEU A 68 -5.42 1.88 3.93
N VAL A 69 -5.06 0.92 4.77
CA VAL A 69 -4.16 1.10 5.91
C VAL A 69 -2.82 0.47 5.54
N VAL A 70 -1.75 1.25 5.62
CA VAL A 70 -0.38 0.72 5.59
C VAL A 70 0.10 0.60 7.02
N ALA A 71 0.43 -0.60 7.48
CA ALA A 71 1.04 -0.83 8.78
C ALA A 71 2.55 -1.06 8.61
N VAL A 72 3.36 -0.23 9.28
CA VAL A 72 4.81 -0.39 9.27
C VAL A 72 5.22 -1.37 10.36
N ILE A 73 5.89 -2.46 9.98
CA ILE A 73 6.20 -3.56 10.89
C ILE A 73 7.71 -3.83 10.88
N MET A 74 8.31 -3.83 12.07
CA MET A 74 9.55 -4.56 12.35
C MET A 74 9.17 -5.87 13.05
N ASP A 75 9.89 -6.94 12.77
CA ASP A 75 9.62 -8.20 13.47
C ASP A 75 10.03 -8.12 14.95
N GLU A 76 9.67 -9.14 15.73
CA GLU A 76 9.96 -9.23 17.17
C GLU A 76 11.47 -9.19 17.50
N THR A 77 12.35 -9.29 16.50
CA THR A 77 13.81 -9.21 16.67
C THR A 77 14.38 -7.81 16.42
N GLY A 78 13.54 -6.83 16.07
CA GLY A 78 13.96 -5.46 15.78
C GLY A 78 14.63 -5.32 14.42
N TYR A 79 14.59 -6.35 13.58
CA TYR A 79 15.02 -6.29 12.19
C TYR A 79 13.81 -6.10 11.28
N ALA A 80 13.96 -5.32 10.22
CA ALA A 80 13.06 -5.48 9.07
C ALA A 80 13.20 -6.94 8.66
N THR A 81 12.12 -7.72 8.65
CA THR A 81 12.17 -9.13 8.20
C THR A 81 12.74 -9.18 6.79
N ILE A 82 14.05 -9.33 6.65
CA ILE A 82 14.72 -9.67 5.40
C ILE A 82 14.35 -11.13 5.14
N GLY A 83 13.12 -11.37 4.67
CA GLY A 83 12.60 -12.72 4.45
C GLY A 83 11.08 -12.84 4.40
N ARG A 84 10.32 -11.87 4.91
CA ARG A 84 8.86 -11.78 4.72
C ARG A 84 8.58 -10.38 4.20
N GLY A 85 8.52 -10.25 2.88
CA GLY A 85 8.31 -8.98 2.19
C GLY A 85 6.98 -8.32 2.56
N ASN A 86 6.66 -7.24 1.85
CA ASN A 86 5.34 -6.66 1.98
C ASN A 86 4.28 -7.67 1.56
N THR A 87 3.10 -7.51 2.14
CA THR A 87 1.98 -8.40 1.82
C THR A 87 0.71 -7.60 1.96
N PHE A 88 -0.05 -7.50 0.88
CA PHE A 88 -1.45 -7.14 0.92
C PHE A 88 -2.22 -8.24 1.64
N LEU A 89 -2.89 -7.82 2.70
CA LEU A 89 -3.85 -8.61 3.42
C LEU A 89 -5.20 -8.15 2.87
N ASP A 90 -5.96 -9.09 2.31
CA ASP A 90 -7.23 -9.05 1.56
C ASP A 90 -8.34 -8.13 2.11
N THR A 91 -8.06 -7.35 3.15
CA THR A 91 -8.95 -6.52 3.95
C THR A 91 -8.62 -5.03 3.90
N GLY A 92 -7.79 -4.61 2.94
CA GLY A 92 -7.37 -3.20 2.82
C GLY A 92 -6.20 -2.84 3.72
N LEU A 93 -5.46 -3.84 4.20
CA LEU A 93 -4.28 -3.66 5.05
C LEU A 93 -3.03 -4.12 4.30
N ILE A 94 -2.02 -3.26 4.22
CA ILE A 94 -0.71 -3.63 3.71
C ILE A 94 0.26 -3.69 4.88
N ARG A 95 0.88 -4.85 5.09
CA ARG A 95 2.07 -4.94 5.93
C ARG A 95 3.26 -4.44 5.12
N ALA A 96 3.91 -3.38 5.59
CA ALA A 96 5.08 -2.82 4.96
C ALA A 96 6.31 -2.89 5.88
N THR A 97 7.46 -3.22 5.31
CA THR A 97 8.75 -3.07 6.01
C THR A 97 9.25 -1.63 5.88
N PRO A 98 10.05 -1.11 6.84
CA PRO A 98 10.68 0.21 6.73
C PRO A 98 11.39 0.44 5.40
N GLN A 99 12.14 -0.55 4.92
CA GLN A 99 12.87 -0.44 3.65
C GLN A 99 11.92 -0.24 2.47
N SER A 100 10.79 -0.96 2.43
CA SER A 100 9.83 -0.81 1.35
C SER A 100 9.09 0.53 1.33
N ILE A 101 8.91 1.14 2.50
CA ILE A 101 8.40 2.51 2.63
C ILE A 101 9.44 3.47 2.08
N LEU A 102 10.71 3.34 2.46
CA LEU A 102 11.78 4.21 1.98
C LEU A 102 12.06 4.04 0.48
N ASP A 103 11.76 2.86 -0.08
CA ASP A 103 11.94 2.58 -1.49
C ASP A 103 10.74 2.99 -2.37
N SER A 104 9.60 3.36 -1.78
CA SER A 104 8.39 3.75 -2.52
C SER A 104 8.58 4.98 -3.42
N ARG A 105 9.46 5.90 -3.01
CA ARG A 105 9.82 7.13 -3.74
C ARG A 105 10.60 6.88 -5.02
N TYR A 106 11.24 5.72 -5.19
CA TYR A 106 12.10 5.44 -6.35
C TYR A 106 11.31 5.13 -7.64
N TYR A 107 10.01 5.44 -7.68
CA TYR A 107 9.15 5.37 -8.85
C TYR A 107 9.59 6.26 -10.01
N ALA A 108 10.18 7.42 -9.73
CA ALA A 108 10.87 8.15 -10.77
C ALA A 108 12.29 7.62 -10.79
N GLY A 109 12.63 6.77 -11.75
CA GLY A 109 14.04 6.55 -12.08
C GLY A 109 14.69 7.92 -12.21
N ASN A 110 15.49 8.32 -11.23
CA ASN A 110 16.28 9.51 -11.32
C ASN A 110 17.57 9.08 -12.03
N PRO A 111 17.75 9.37 -13.33
CA PRO A 111 18.98 9.01 -14.02
C PRO A 111 20.24 9.58 -13.34
N ALA A 112 20.10 10.61 -12.49
CA ALA A 112 21.21 11.19 -11.73
C ALA A 112 21.75 10.29 -10.60
N THR A 113 20.99 9.31 -10.12
CA THR A 113 21.45 8.40 -9.04
C THR A 113 21.93 7.05 -9.56
N GLY A 114 21.82 6.77 -10.87
CA GLY A 114 22.25 5.52 -11.49
C GLY A 114 21.48 4.27 -11.03
N ARG A 115 20.44 4.43 -10.22
CA ARG A 115 19.58 3.34 -9.74
C ARG A 115 18.46 3.17 -10.76
N LEU A 116 18.49 2.06 -11.51
CA LEU A 116 17.37 1.65 -12.37
C LEU A 116 16.08 1.70 -11.55
N ALA A 117 14.97 2.12 -12.17
CA ALA A 117 13.65 1.99 -11.57
C ALA A 117 13.44 0.51 -11.20
N GLY A 118 13.62 0.18 -9.93
CA GLY A 118 13.35 -1.14 -9.40
C GLY A 118 11.88 -1.22 -9.05
N THR A 119 11.30 -2.42 -9.14
CA THR A 119 9.93 -2.66 -8.69
C THR A 119 9.79 -2.22 -7.24
N SER A 120 8.92 -1.24 -6.99
CA SER A 120 8.60 -0.83 -5.63
C SER A 120 7.65 -1.85 -5.01
N THR A 121 8.11 -2.57 -3.99
CA THR A 121 7.27 -3.57 -3.31
C THR A 121 6.01 -2.95 -2.72
N LEU A 122 6.06 -1.72 -2.21
CA LEU A 122 4.87 -1.05 -1.68
C LEU A 122 3.86 -0.73 -2.79
N ARG A 123 4.32 -0.27 -3.96
CA ARG A 123 3.44 0.03 -5.09
C ARG A 123 2.88 -1.24 -5.74
N HIS A 124 3.63 -2.34 -5.68
CA HIS A 124 3.13 -3.67 -6.02
C HIS A 124 1.92 -4.05 -5.14
N GLU A 125 2.03 -3.88 -3.82
CA GLU A 125 0.89 -4.13 -2.92
C GLU A 125 -0.29 -3.18 -3.14
N PHE A 126 -0.04 -1.93 -3.55
CA PHE A 126 -1.13 -1.02 -3.95
C PHE A 126 -1.92 -1.58 -5.14
N ILE A 127 -1.28 -2.22 -6.11
CA ILE A 127 -1.98 -2.87 -7.23
C ILE A 127 -2.87 -4.01 -6.72
N HIS A 128 -2.36 -4.85 -5.81
CA HIS A 128 -3.19 -5.90 -5.20
C HIS A 128 -4.44 -5.33 -4.55
N TYR A 129 -4.30 -4.25 -3.76
CA TYR A 129 -5.43 -3.57 -3.13
C TYR A 129 -6.43 -3.02 -4.17
N LEU A 130 -5.95 -2.26 -5.17
CA LEU A 130 -6.81 -1.66 -6.20
C LEU A 130 -7.58 -2.70 -7.02
N LEU A 131 -6.93 -3.83 -7.33
CA LEU A 131 -7.57 -4.95 -8.00
C LEU A 131 -8.63 -5.60 -7.10
N ALA A 132 -8.33 -5.82 -5.83
CA ALA A 132 -9.29 -6.42 -4.89
C ALA A 132 -10.55 -5.55 -4.74
N VAL A 133 -10.39 -4.25 -4.50
CA VAL A 133 -11.55 -3.34 -4.31
C VAL A 133 -12.31 -3.03 -5.59
N SER A 134 -11.70 -3.23 -6.77
CA SER A 134 -12.41 -3.16 -8.05
C SER A 134 -13.16 -4.45 -8.42
N GLY A 135 -13.05 -5.50 -7.60
CA GLY A 135 -13.71 -6.79 -7.82
C GLY A 135 -12.97 -7.72 -8.79
N PHE A 136 -11.66 -7.51 -9.00
CA PHE A 136 -10.83 -8.41 -9.78
C PHE A 136 -10.70 -9.78 -9.07
N PRO A 137 -10.73 -10.92 -9.80
CA PRO A 137 -10.69 -12.24 -9.18
C PRO A 137 -9.44 -12.44 -8.32
N GLU A 138 -9.64 -12.96 -7.10
CA GLU A 138 -8.59 -13.11 -6.08
C GLU A 138 -7.45 -14.02 -6.54
N ASP A 139 -7.77 -15.14 -7.20
CA ASP A 139 -6.79 -16.09 -7.73
C ASP A 139 -5.91 -15.47 -8.82
N LEU A 140 -6.50 -14.65 -9.70
CA LEU A 140 -5.80 -13.90 -10.73
C LEU A 140 -4.98 -12.76 -10.13
N ASN A 141 -5.47 -12.14 -9.05
CA ASN A 141 -4.76 -11.11 -8.29
C ASN A 141 -3.50 -11.71 -7.65
N ALA A 142 -3.66 -12.80 -6.88
CA ALA A 142 -2.59 -13.49 -6.18
C ALA A 142 -1.53 -14.11 -7.11
N SER A 143 -1.92 -14.47 -8.34
CA SER A 143 -0.99 -14.97 -9.36
C SER A 143 -0.44 -13.89 -10.29
N HIS A 144 -0.68 -12.61 -9.99
CA HIS A 144 -0.19 -11.44 -10.73
C HIS A 144 -0.58 -11.41 -12.22
N GLN A 145 -1.79 -11.87 -12.57
CA GLN A 145 -2.22 -11.97 -13.97
C GLN A 145 -2.71 -10.66 -14.58
N SER A 146 -2.92 -9.61 -13.77
CA SER A 146 -3.26 -8.29 -14.29
C SER A 146 -2.06 -7.59 -14.94
N PRO A 147 -2.21 -6.97 -16.12
CA PRO A 147 -1.13 -6.19 -16.73
C PRO A 147 -0.69 -4.99 -15.87
N LEU A 148 -1.55 -4.53 -14.95
CA LEU A 148 -1.26 -3.43 -14.03
C LEU A 148 -0.07 -3.70 -13.12
N PHE A 149 0.25 -4.97 -12.82
CA PHE A 149 1.46 -5.31 -12.08
C PHE A 149 2.72 -4.90 -12.84
N LYS A 150 2.70 -4.92 -14.17
CA LYS A 150 3.80 -4.41 -14.99
C LYS A 150 3.71 -2.91 -15.21
N GLU A 151 2.53 -2.43 -15.55
CA GLU A 151 2.37 -1.05 -16.01
C GLU A 151 2.43 -0.02 -14.87
N CYS A 152 2.00 -0.40 -13.66
CA CYS A 152 1.73 0.55 -12.58
C CYS A 152 2.47 0.27 -11.27
N SER A 153 3.14 -0.89 -11.11
CA SER A 153 4.00 -1.16 -9.94
C SER A 153 5.43 -0.60 -10.08
N GLY A 154 5.84 -0.21 -11.30
CA GLY A 154 7.18 0.29 -11.62
C GLY A 154 8.13 -0.77 -12.19
N LEU A 155 7.71 -1.45 -13.27
CA LEU A 155 8.57 -2.31 -14.11
C LEU A 155 9.08 -1.57 -15.36
#